data_AF-W6MS54-F1
#
_entry.id   AF-W6MS54-F1
#
_cell.length_a   1.000
_cell.length_b   1.000
_cell.length_c   1.000
_cell.angle_alpha   90.00
_cell.angle_beta   90.00
_cell.angle_gamma   90.00
#
_symmetry.space_group_name_H-M   'P 1'
#
loop_
_entity.id
_entity.type
_entity.pdbx_description
1 polymer ?
#
loop_
_entity_poly.entity_id
_entity_poly.type
_entity_poly.pdbx_seq_one_letter_code
_entity_poly.pdbx_strand_id
1 'polypeptide(L)'
;MKIGIQAKALLLASFLCLVFALEDPSLVCPDDNPENCYPLEFEPTTEWQEIRSGQRLPPGLHVRLDMSTGVQQAKLVDPSEGEEGKNDDVIAVVVEESPATEQPARDTSFKENARIPNHERDEFSVAMETVSEAVSGKEVGESVLIENLEALSHLAHEYDFGVKLSRDMEPLLKLTGLTSGNSDWDVFQVREPALRVIAASLRNNGVAQATLLGDTVSTKNTALVQKLLQTITTEKDAILQKRLLGVLSAILQDQVGVQVFNEISGTDQLLSTYPLIALHAQPRVVQILEDLEADGEKAEDHEKREYPEDDFVPRLLQKRLLQTKADDATGKSLLEALVLLKNKNTGLKASSELLNWLSSEAKRVANKDYSARLVEIRHRVFGNPMGMRKAFADEL
;
A
#
# COMPACT_ATOMS: atom_id res chain seq x y z
N MET A 1 59.40 -43.86 29.25
CA MET A 1 58.27 -44.16 28.33
C MET A 1 57.36 -42.94 28.31
N LYS A 2 57.23 -42.28 27.14
CA LYS A 2 56.24 -41.27 26.69
C LYS A 2 56.00 -39.97 27.50
N ILE A 3 56.66 -38.90 27.01
CA ILE A 3 56.18 -37.58 26.54
C ILE A 3 54.78 -37.09 27.01
N GLY A 4 54.70 -35.81 27.47
CA GLY A 4 53.45 -35.04 27.53
C GLY A 4 53.56 -33.62 28.14
N ILE A 5 53.96 -32.64 27.33
CA ILE A 5 53.53 -31.22 27.20
C ILE A 5 52.89 -30.52 28.42
N GLN A 6 53.40 -29.32 28.79
CA GLN A 6 52.61 -28.07 28.97
C GLN A 6 53.52 -26.84 28.93
N ALA A 7 53.26 -25.94 27.98
CA ALA A 7 53.91 -24.64 27.86
C ALA A 7 53.09 -23.59 28.61
N LYS A 8 53.76 -22.82 29.48
CA LYS A 8 53.23 -21.67 30.21
C LYS A 8 53.64 -20.36 29.53
N ALA A 9 52.73 -19.40 29.57
CA ALA A 9 52.84 -18.01 29.11
C ALA A 9 53.84 -17.17 29.92
N LEU A 10 54.42 -16.14 29.29
CA LEU A 10 54.67 -14.77 29.78
C LEU A 10 55.40 -13.98 28.66
N LEU A 11 54.74 -13.04 27.98
CA LEU A 11 54.84 -11.57 28.14
C LEU A 11 56.26 -10.97 27.97
N LEU A 12 56.43 -10.15 26.92
CA LEU A 12 57.20 -8.90 27.00
C LEU A 12 56.71 -7.90 25.96
N ALA A 13 56.29 -6.75 26.47
CA ALA A 13 55.71 -5.61 25.78
C ALA A 13 56.77 -4.79 25.04
N SER A 14 56.38 -4.23 23.90
CA SER A 14 57.04 -3.05 23.32
C SER A 14 55.96 -2.04 22.97
N PHE A 15 55.95 -0.96 23.75
CA PHE A 15 55.21 0.27 23.50
C PHE A 15 55.52 0.79 22.08
N LEU A 16 54.49 0.93 21.24
CA LEU A 16 54.53 1.84 20.10
C LEU A 16 53.29 2.74 20.20
N CYS A 17 53.55 4.04 20.17
CA CYS A 17 52.60 5.13 20.32
C CYS A 17 51.25 4.87 19.64
N LEU A 18 50.18 4.80 20.45
CA LEU A 18 48.87 5.25 19.96
C LEU A 18 48.91 6.77 19.88
N VAL A 19 49.01 7.28 18.67
CA VAL A 19 48.41 8.56 18.32
C VAL A 19 46.91 8.26 18.19
N PHE A 20 46.18 8.34 19.30
CA PHE A 20 44.73 8.52 19.21
C PHE A 20 44.53 9.93 18.67
N ALA A 21 44.18 10.03 17.38
CA ALA A 21 43.40 11.18 16.94
C ALA A 21 42.12 11.16 17.78
N LEU A 22 41.95 12.18 18.61
CA LEU A 22 40.68 12.43 19.28
C LEU A 22 39.69 12.76 18.16
N GLU A 23 38.95 11.77 17.68
CA GLU A 23 37.73 12.00 16.92
C GLU A 23 36.75 12.67 17.88
N ASP A 24 36.66 13.99 17.79
CA ASP A 24 35.61 14.76 18.42
C ASP A 24 34.28 14.31 17.79
N PRO A 25 33.33 13.74 18.54
CA PRO A 25 32.05 13.25 17.99
C PRO A 25 31.20 14.36 17.36
N SER A 26 31.64 15.62 17.43
CA SER A 26 31.00 16.79 16.86
C SER A 26 31.53 17.21 15.48
N LEU A 27 32.54 16.55 14.92
CA LEU A 27 33.15 16.93 13.62
C LEU A 27 32.95 15.85 12.54
N VAL A 28 32.62 16.31 11.32
CA VAL A 28 32.54 15.51 10.09
C VAL A 28 33.72 15.89 9.20
N CYS A 29 34.54 14.90 8.86
CA CYS A 29 35.67 15.07 7.94
C CYS A 29 35.37 14.27 6.66
N PRO A 30 35.18 14.92 5.51
CA PRO A 30 34.84 14.24 4.26
C PRO A 30 36.03 13.52 3.61
N ASP A 31 37.25 13.85 4.01
CA ASP A 31 38.50 13.22 3.56
C ASP A 31 39.51 13.10 4.73
N ASP A 32 40.63 12.41 4.49
CA ASP A 32 41.70 12.19 5.48
C ASP A 32 42.52 13.47 5.77
N ASN A 33 42.11 14.64 5.25
CA ASN A 33 42.78 15.91 5.50
C ASN A 33 42.15 16.62 6.72
N PRO A 34 42.89 16.81 7.83
CA PRO A 34 42.37 17.44 9.04
C PRO A 34 41.86 18.88 8.84
N GLU A 35 42.28 19.56 7.77
CA GLU A 35 41.84 20.94 7.47
C GLU A 35 40.44 21.02 6.86
N ASN A 36 39.87 19.90 6.41
CA ASN A 36 38.57 19.85 5.74
C ASN A 36 37.42 19.42 6.67
N CYS A 37 37.69 19.23 7.95
CA CYS A 37 36.68 18.88 8.95
C CYS A 37 35.77 20.07 9.26
N TYR A 38 34.47 19.81 9.41
CA TYR A 38 33.45 20.81 9.79
C TYR A 38 32.51 20.25 10.85
N PRO A 39 31.78 21.10 11.61
CA PRO A 39 30.83 20.64 12.60
C PRO A 39 29.72 19.75 12.00
N LEU A 40 29.33 18.70 12.74
CA LEU A 40 28.24 17.80 12.39
C LEU A 40 26.89 18.53 12.33
N GLU A 41 26.70 19.55 13.16
CA GLU A 41 25.52 20.38 13.16
C GLU A 41 25.76 21.65 12.34
N PHE A 42 24.77 22.05 11.53
CA PHE A 42 24.84 23.28 10.75
C PHE A 42 24.59 24.48 11.66
N GLU A 43 25.54 25.43 11.69
CA GLU A 43 25.42 26.70 12.42
C GLU A 43 24.83 27.78 11.50
N PRO A 44 23.51 28.04 11.57
CA PRO A 44 22.86 28.87 10.58
C PRO A 44 23.12 30.35 10.83
N THR A 45 23.26 31.13 9.75
CA THR A 45 23.34 32.60 9.80
C THR A 45 22.22 33.25 9.01
N THR A 46 22.07 34.57 9.11
CA THR A 46 21.13 35.36 8.30
C THR A 46 21.51 35.41 6.81
N GLU A 47 22.75 35.10 6.46
CA GLU A 47 23.23 34.96 5.08
C GLU A 47 23.20 33.49 4.62
N TRP A 48 23.08 33.28 3.30
CA TRP A 48 23.09 31.95 2.69
C TRP A 48 24.44 31.27 2.84
N GLN A 49 24.47 30.10 3.48
CA GLN A 49 25.66 29.26 3.57
C GLN A 49 25.42 27.91 2.90
N GLU A 50 26.47 27.37 2.29
CA GLU A 50 26.44 26.03 1.70
C GLU A 50 26.34 24.93 2.76
N ILE A 51 25.45 23.97 2.52
CA ILE A 51 25.28 22.79 3.36
C ILE A 51 26.31 21.75 2.93
N ARG A 52 27.16 21.33 3.86
CA ARG A 52 28.17 20.30 3.57
C ARG A 52 27.61 18.89 3.75
N SER A 53 28.22 17.93 3.05
CA SER A 53 27.75 16.54 3.05
C SER A 53 27.74 15.93 4.46
N GLY A 54 26.66 15.25 4.83
CA GLY A 54 26.53 14.61 6.14
C GLY A 54 26.27 15.57 7.32
N GLN A 55 26.12 16.86 7.07
CA GLN A 55 25.78 17.84 8.10
C GLN A 55 24.29 17.76 8.46
N ARG A 56 23.95 17.86 9.74
CA ARG A 56 22.58 17.87 10.27
C ARG A 56 22.05 19.30 10.32
N LEU A 57 20.88 19.54 9.74
CA LEU A 57 20.24 20.85 9.75
C LEU A 57 19.27 20.97 10.93
N PRO A 58 19.38 22.04 11.75
CA PRO A 58 18.33 22.36 12.70
C PRO A 58 17.03 22.75 11.97
N PRO A 59 15.85 22.50 12.58
CA PRO A 59 14.56 22.84 11.97
C PRO A 59 14.36 24.37 11.88
N GLY A 60 13.57 24.83 10.91
CA GLY A 60 13.21 26.25 10.76
C GLY A 60 14.18 27.09 9.92
N LEU A 61 15.02 26.46 9.10
CA LEU A 61 15.90 27.14 8.14
C LEU A 61 15.24 27.29 6.77
N HIS A 62 15.57 28.36 6.07
CA HIS A 62 15.24 28.51 4.65
C HIS A 62 16.32 27.77 3.86
N VAL A 63 15.95 26.72 3.13
CA VAL A 63 16.86 25.90 2.31
C VAL A 63 16.56 26.10 0.83
N ARG A 64 17.60 26.26 0.00
CA ARG A 64 17.47 26.31 -1.47
C ARG A 64 18.46 25.36 -2.14
N LEU A 65 18.09 24.86 -3.31
CA LEU A 65 18.94 24.04 -4.17
C LEU A 65 19.20 24.79 -5.48
N ASP A 66 20.46 25.00 -5.83
CA ASP A 66 20.81 25.46 -7.16
C ASP A 66 20.71 24.27 -8.13
N MET A 67 19.70 24.29 -9.01
CA MET A 67 19.42 23.22 -9.96
C MET A 67 20.51 23.04 -11.03
N SER A 68 21.39 24.03 -11.23
CA SER A 68 22.47 23.97 -12.21
C SER A 68 23.75 23.36 -11.66
N THR A 69 24.02 23.56 -10.36
CA THR A 69 25.24 23.09 -9.68
C THR A 69 24.98 21.93 -8.71
N GLY A 70 23.72 21.70 -8.32
CA GLY A 70 23.32 20.71 -7.32
C GLY A 70 23.66 21.11 -5.88
N VAL A 71 24.12 22.34 -5.65
CA VAL A 71 24.56 22.82 -4.34
C VAL A 71 23.36 23.25 -3.50
N GLN A 72 23.27 22.71 -2.27
CA GLN A 72 22.26 23.10 -1.29
C GLN A 72 22.79 24.21 -0.37
N GLN A 73 21.98 25.21 -0.08
CA GLN A 73 22.32 26.30 0.83
C GLN A 73 21.20 26.54 1.84
N ALA A 74 21.53 27.02 3.04
CA ALA A 74 20.58 27.38 4.08
C ALA A 74 20.87 28.72 4.76
N LYS A 75 19.83 29.40 5.26
CA LYS A 75 19.91 30.59 6.14
C LYS A 75 18.82 30.60 7.22
N LEU A 76 19.01 31.38 8.29
CA LEU A 76 17.98 31.70 9.29
C LEU A 76 16.84 32.50 8.65
N VAL A 77 15.61 32.19 9.04
CA VAL A 77 14.44 32.97 8.66
C VAL A 77 14.44 34.26 9.48
N ASP A 78 14.61 35.41 8.83
CA ASP A 78 14.45 36.72 9.48
C ASP A 78 12.96 37.11 9.47
N PRO A 79 12.31 37.28 10.64
CA PRO A 79 10.92 37.73 10.71
C PRO A 79 10.69 39.15 10.19
N SER A 80 11.76 39.90 9.86
CA SER A 80 11.73 41.26 9.31
C SER A 80 11.75 41.31 7.78
N GLU A 81 12.14 40.22 7.11
CA GLU A 81 12.10 40.10 5.64
C GLU A 81 10.66 39.77 5.22
N GLY A 82 9.81 40.80 5.13
CA GLY A 82 8.50 40.70 4.50
C GLY A 82 8.60 40.23 3.05
N GLU A 83 7.55 39.57 2.57
CA GLU A 83 7.36 38.89 1.28
C GLU A 83 7.83 39.64 0.00
N GLU A 84 9.13 39.84 -0.17
CA GLU A 84 9.71 40.41 -1.38
C GLU A 84 10.75 39.46 -1.99
N GLY A 85 10.26 38.58 -2.85
CA GLY A 85 11.11 37.68 -3.63
C GLY A 85 10.34 36.59 -4.35
N LYS A 86 9.29 36.93 -5.10
CA LYS A 86 8.60 36.00 -6.01
C LYS A 86 9.55 35.62 -7.15
N ASN A 87 10.29 34.53 -6.96
CA ASN A 87 10.69 33.63 -8.03
C ASN A 87 10.25 32.23 -7.62
N ASP A 88 9.59 31.56 -8.55
CA ASP A 88 8.94 30.26 -8.40
C ASP A 88 9.90 29.19 -7.85
N ASP A 89 9.33 28.24 -7.10
CA ASP A 89 9.93 27.09 -6.39
C ASP A 89 10.37 27.32 -4.92
N VAL A 90 9.42 27.64 -4.03
CA VAL A 90 9.55 27.34 -2.59
C VAL A 90 8.19 26.93 -1.99
N ILE A 91 8.10 25.69 -1.49
CA ILE A 91 7.00 25.22 -0.64
C ILE A 91 7.28 25.70 0.79
N ALA A 92 6.55 26.71 1.25
CA ALA A 92 6.57 27.16 2.64
C ALA A 92 5.44 26.46 3.42
N VAL A 93 5.78 25.53 4.31
CA VAL A 93 4.83 25.00 5.30
C VAL A 93 4.91 25.89 6.54
N VAL A 94 3.96 26.80 6.68
CA VAL A 94 3.72 27.54 7.93
C VAL A 94 2.73 26.72 8.75
N VAL A 95 3.18 26.17 9.89
CA VAL A 95 2.28 25.58 10.88
C VAL A 95 1.92 26.69 11.87
N GLU A 96 0.75 27.31 11.69
CA GLU A 96 0.10 28.04 12.76
C GLU A 96 -0.75 27.08 13.59
N GLU A 97 -0.45 26.98 14.88
CA GLU A 97 -1.33 26.31 15.83
C GLU A 97 -2.54 27.20 16.13
N SER A 98 -3.73 26.74 15.75
CA SER A 98 -4.98 27.15 16.40
C SER A 98 -6.06 26.07 16.34
N PRO A 99 -6.98 26.05 17.33
CA PRO A 99 -7.70 24.85 17.72
C PRO A 99 -9.03 24.68 16.96
N ALA A 100 -9.49 23.42 16.97
CA ALA A 100 -10.76 22.87 16.48
C ALA A 100 -10.73 22.31 15.04
N THR A 101 -10.89 20.98 15.01
CA THR A 101 -11.25 20.08 13.92
C THR A 101 -12.04 20.70 12.77
N GLU A 102 -11.33 21.17 11.75
CA GLU A 102 -11.71 21.03 10.35
C GLU A 102 -10.50 20.38 9.67
N GLN A 103 -10.68 19.17 9.12
CA GLN A 103 -9.65 18.59 8.26
C GLN A 103 -9.47 19.56 7.06
N PRO A 104 -8.24 19.94 6.69
CA PRO A 104 -8.02 20.81 5.55
C PRO A 104 -8.66 20.16 4.32
N ALA A 105 -9.52 20.90 3.62
CA ALA A 105 -10.16 20.44 2.39
C ALA A 105 -9.09 19.97 1.41
N ARG A 106 -9.31 18.84 0.73
CA ARG A 106 -8.33 18.28 -0.22
C ARG A 106 -8.15 19.26 -1.37
N ASP A 107 -6.90 19.58 -1.69
CA ASP A 107 -6.58 20.43 -2.83
C ASP A 107 -6.91 19.69 -4.12
N THR A 108 -8.08 20.03 -4.68
CA THR A 108 -8.55 19.56 -5.99
C THR A 108 -8.23 20.57 -7.08
N SER A 109 -7.38 21.57 -6.80
CA SER A 109 -6.99 22.57 -7.78
C SER A 109 -6.26 21.87 -8.93
N PHE A 110 -6.87 21.98 -10.11
CA PHE A 110 -6.39 21.36 -11.32
C PHE A 110 -6.19 22.45 -12.36
N LYS A 111 -4.95 22.62 -12.80
CA LYS A 111 -4.60 23.53 -13.89
C LYS A 111 -4.31 22.71 -15.13
N GLU A 112 -5.11 22.90 -16.17
CA GLU A 112 -4.93 22.18 -17.43
C GLU A 112 -3.54 22.43 -18.03
N ASN A 113 -2.88 21.34 -18.40
CA ASN A 113 -1.64 21.33 -19.15
C ASN A 113 -1.89 21.77 -20.60
N ALA A 114 -1.63 23.04 -20.89
CA ALA A 114 -1.79 23.61 -22.24
C ALA A 114 -0.90 22.95 -23.31
N ARG A 115 0.06 22.09 -22.95
CA ARG A 115 0.92 21.37 -23.90
C ARG A 115 0.27 20.14 -24.52
N ILE A 116 -0.84 19.66 -23.96
CA ILE A 116 -1.57 18.52 -24.54
C ILE A 116 -2.12 18.92 -25.92
N PRO A 117 -1.76 18.19 -26.99
CA PRO A 117 -2.20 18.48 -28.35
C PRO A 117 -3.72 18.53 -28.50
N ASN A 118 -4.23 19.41 -29.39
CA ASN A 118 -5.67 19.53 -29.62
C ASN A 118 -6.31 18.22 -30.11
N HIS A 119 -5.62 17.45 -30.95
CA HIS A 119 -6.16 16.20 -31.48
C HIS A 119 -6.43 15.17 -30.36
N GLU A 120 -5.58 15.10 -29.33
CA GLU A 120 -5.81 14.23 -28.17
C GLU A 120 -7.00 14.72 -27.33
N ARG A 121 -7.18 16.05 -27.22
CA ARG A 121 -8.35 16.63 -26.52
C ARG A 121 -9.65 16.34 -27.25
N ASP A 122 -9.63 16.42 -28.58
CA ASP A 122 -10.78 16.13 -29.43
C ASP A 122 -11.11 14.63 -29.38
N GLU A 123 -10.10 13.76 -29.52
CA GLU A 123 -10.24 12.31 -29.40
C GLU A 123 -10.79 11.90 -28.03
N PHE A 124 -10.24 12.47 -26.95
CA PHE A 124 -10.76 12.26 -25.60
C PHE A 124 -12.24 12.63 -25.48
N SER A 125 -12.63 13.79 -26.02
CA SER A 125 -14.00 14.31 -25.91
C SER A 125 -14.98 13.41 -26.66
N VAL A 126 -14.64 13.00 -27.88
CA VAL A 126 -15.44 12.06 -28.70
C VAL A 126 -15.58 10.71 -27.99
N ALA A 127 -14.51 10.20 -27.40
CA ALA A 127 -14.53 8.91 -26.75
C ALA A 127 -15.35 8.93 -25.44
N MET A 128 -15.25 10.01 -24.66
CA MET A 128 -16.10 10.21 -23.48
C MET A 128 -17.58 10.35 -23.83
N GLU A 129 -17.89 11.06 -24.92
CA GLU A 129 -19.26 11.17 -25.42
C GLU A 129 -19.79 9.79 -25.80
N THR A 130 -19.04 9.02 -26.60
CA THR A 130 -19.40 7.65 -27.01
C THR A 130 -19.70 6.73 -25.82
N VAL A 131 -18.83 6.75 -24.79
CA VAL A 131 -19.02 5.94 -23.57
C VAL A 131 -20.29 6.36 -22.82
N SER A 132 -20.55 7.67 -22.72
CA SER A 132 -21.74 8.21 -22.07
C SER A 132 -23.02 7.85 -22.83
N GLU A 133 -22.98 7.92 -24.16
CA GLU A 133 -24.10 7.54 -25.02
C GLU A 133 -24.44 6.05 -24.86
N ALA A 134 -23.43 5.18 -24.84
CA ALA A 134 -23.59 3.73 -24.73
C ALA A 134 -24.29 3.29 -23.43
N VAL A 135 -24.10 4.01 -22.33
CA VAL A 135 -24.77 3.72 -21.05
C VAL A 135 -26.08 4.48 -20.85
N SER A 136 -26.40 5.43 -21.73
CA SER A 136 -27.64 6.22 -21.70
C SER A 136 -28.79 5.57 -22.49
N GLY A 137 -28.53 4.44 -23.16
CA GLY A 137 -29.52 3.73 -23.99
C GLY A 137 -29.60 4.22 -25.44
N LYS A 138 -28.68 5.09 -25.87
CA LYS A 138 -28.52 5.41 -27.29
C LYS A 138 -27.87 4.23 -28.02
N GLU A 139 -28.22 4.07 -29.29
CA GLU A 139 -27.65 3.03 -30.15
C GLU A 139 -26.20 3.38 -30.49
N VAL A 140 -25.27 2.62 -29.90
CA VAL A 140 -23.83 2.70 -30.17
C VAL A 140 -23.39 1.32 -30.64
N GLY A 141 -22.65 1.25 -31.75
CA GLY A 141 -22.09 -0.01 -32.25
C GLY A 141 -21.01 -0.54 -31.31
N GLU A 142 -21.02 -1.85 -31.04
CA GLU A 142 -20.04 -2.50 -30.15
C GLU A 142 -18.59 -2.20 -30.56
N SER A 143 -18.28 -2.28 -31.85
CA SER A 143 -16.92 -1.97 -32.36
C SER A 143 -16.53 -0.51 -32.09
N VAL A 144 -17.48 0.43 -32.25
CA VAL A 144 -17.25 1.86 -32.01
C VAL A 144 -16.99 2.11 -30.52
N LEU A 145 -17.75 1.46 -29.63
CA LEU A 145 -17.51 1.56 -28.20
C LEU A 145 -16.13 1.01 -27.81
N ILE A 146 -15.76 -0.16 -28.33
CA ILE A 146 -14.45 -0.79 -28.06
C ILE A 146 -13.31 0.11 -28.54
N GLU A 147 -13.39 0.65 -29.77
CA GLU A 147 -12.37 1.56 -30.32
C GLU A 147 -12.19 2.80 -29.45
N ASN A 148 -13.29 3.40 -28.97
CA ASN A 148 -13.24 4.59 -28.11
C ASN A 148 -12.73 4.27 -26.69
N LEU A 149 -13.03 3.08 -26.14
CA LEU A 149 -12.47 2.64 -24.86
C LEU A 149 -10.96 2.39 -24.95
N GLU A 150 -10.47 1.85 -26.07
CA GLU A 150 -9.04 1.70 -26.33
C GLU A 150 -8.35 3.06 -26.45
N ALA A 151 -8.94 4.01 -27.18
CA ALA A 151 -8.46 5.39 -27.26
C ALA A 151 -8.36 6.05 -25.87
N LEU A 152 -9.44 5.97 -25.06
CA LEU A 152 -9.41 6.46 -23.68
C LEU A 152 -8.34 5.79 -22.84
N SER A 153 -8.10 4.49 -23.04
CA SER A 153 -7.09 3.80 -22.26
C SER A 153 -5.67 4.30 -22.54
N HIS A 154 -5.38 4.75 -23.76
CA HIS A 154 -4.10 5.37 -24.08
C HIS A 154 -3.98 6.76 -23.44
N LEU A 155 -5.07 7.54 -23.48
CA LEU A 155 -5.13 8.91 -22.99
C LEU A 155 -5.19 8.99 -21.45
N ALA A 156 -5.81 8.03 -20.77
CA ALA A 156 -6.06 8.04 -19.32
C ALA A 156 -4.79 8.05 -18.45
N HIS A 157 -3.63 7.74 -19.01
CA HIS A 157 -2.34 7.86 -18.32
C HIS A 157 -1.87 9.31 -18.16
N GLU A 158 -2.38 10.22 -19.00
CA GLU A 158 -2.08 11.63 -18.86
C GLU A 158 -2.83 12.20 -17.66
N TYR A 159 -2.10 12.87 -16.78
CA TYR A 159 -2.62 13.40 -15.51
C TYR A 159 -3.94 14.18 -15.69
N ASP A 160 -3.99 15.07 -16.68
CA ASP A 160 -5.15 15.89 -17.01
C ASP A 160 -6.38 15.08 -17.42
N PHE A 161 -6.20 14.08 -18.28
CA PHE A 161 -7.30 13.23 -18.73
C PHE A 161 -7.80 12.34 -17.61
N GLY A 162 -6.91 11.86 -16.72
CA GLY A 162 -7.30 11.17 -15.50
C GLY A 162 -8.17 12.02 -14.58
N VAL A 163 -7.82 13.30 -14.39
CA VAL A 163 -8.66 14.25 -13.63
C VAL A 163 -10.00 14.49 -14.34
N LYS A 164 -10.02 14.70 -15.65
CA LYS A 164 -11.28 14.88 -16.40
C LYS A 164 -12.19 13.65 -16.32
N LEU A 165 -11.64 12.45 -16.47
CA LEU A 165 -12.35 11.17 -16.30
C LEU A 165 -12.96 11.04 -14.90
N SER A 166 -12.24 11.45 -13.86
CA SER A 166 -12.73 11.35 -12.47
C SER A 166 -13.96 12.20 -12.16
N ARG A 167 -14.19 13.29 -12.92
CA ARG A 167 -15.36 14.16 -12.75
C ARG A 167 -16.67 13.49 -13.20
N ASP A 168 -16.59 12.54 -14.13
CA ASP A 168 -17.74 11.77 -14.62
C ASP A 168 -17.33 10.30 -14.88
N MET A 169 -16.97 9.60 -13.81
CA MET A 169 -16.54 8.20 -13.88
C MET A 169 -17.71 7.21 -13.99
N GLU A 170 -18.95 7.68 -13.77
CA GLU A 170 -20.14 6.82 -13.65
C GLU A 170 -20.41 5.98 -14.91
N PRO A 171 -20.27 6.50 -16.14
CA PRO A 171 -20.41 5.69 -17.35
C PRO A 171 -19.44 4.51 -17.41
N LEU A 172 -18.17 4.73 -17.07
CA LEU A 172 -17.17 3.66 -17.04
C LEU A 172 -17.49 2.65 -15.94
N LEU A 173 -17.88 3.10 -14.75
CA LEU A 173 -18.26 2.22 -13.65
C LEU A 173 -19.45 1.31 -14.02
N LYS A 174 -20.44 1.82 -14.75
CA LYS A 174 -21.56 1.03 -15.29
C LYS A 174 -21.09 -0.04 -16.26
N LEU A 175 -20.24 0.31 -17.23
CA LEU A 175 -19.68 -0.64 -18.20
C LEU A 175 -18.92 -1.79 -17.53
N THR A 176 -18.34 -1.56 -16.35
CA THR A 176 -17.61 -2.59 -15.60
C THR A 176 -18.50 -3.46 -14.69
N GLY A 177 -19.75 -3.05 -14.45
CA GLY A 177 -20.65 -3.67 -13.48
C GLY A 177 -20.40 -3.26 -12.01
N LEU A 178 -19.58 -2.23 -11.77
CA LEU A 178 -19.26 -1.72 -10.44
C LEU A 178 -20.33 -0.78 -9.87
N THR A 179 -21.21 -0.24 -10.71
CA THR A 179 -22.41 0.49 -10.29
C THR A 179 -23.66 -0.07 -10.97
N SER A 180 -24.82 0.22 -10.38
CA SER A 180 -26.10 -0.27 -10.90
C SER A 180 -26.41 0.32 -12.27
N GLY A 181 -26.62 -0.56 -13.24
CA GLY A 181 -27.04 -0.22 -14.58
C GLY A 181 -27.21 -1.51 -15.38
N ASN A 182 -28.25 -1.58 -16.21
CA ASN A 182 -28.42 -2.70 -17.13
C ASN A 182 -27.54 -2.42 -18.35
N SER A 183 -26.22 -2.63 -18.24
CA SER A 183 -25.39 -2.56 -19.42
C SER A 183 -25.50 -3.89 -20.15
N ASP A 184 -26.10 -3.88 -21.33
CA ASP A 184 -26.00 -4.98 -22.32
C ASP A 184 -24.53 -5.29 -22.70
N TRP A 185 -23.60 -4.49 -22.17
CA TRP A 185 -22.15 -4.52 -22.32
C TRP A 185 -21.38 -5.39 -21.30
N ASP A 186 -22.02 -6.36 -20.64
CA ASP A 186 -21.31 -7.35 -19.78
C ASP A 186 -20.53 -8.38 -20.64
N VAL A 187 -19.59 -7.86 -21.41
CA VAL A 187 -18.68 -8.60 -22.28
C VAL A 187 -17.24 -8.20 -22.00
N PHE A 188 -16.32 -9.14 -22.13
CA PHE A 188 -14.91 -8.96 -21.80
C PHE A 188 -14.30 -7.74 -22.52
N GLN A 189 -14.59 -7.59 -23.82
CA GLN A 189 -14.05 -6.57 -24.70
C GLN A 189 -14.44 -5.14 -24.30
N VAL A 190 -15.48 -4.98 -23.49
CA VAL A 190 -15.89 -3.68 -22.95
C VAL A 190 -15.41 -3.52 -21.51
N ARG A 191 -15.57 -4.55 -20.69
CA ARG A 191 -15.21 -4.53 -19.26
C ARG A 191 -13.71 -4.35 -19.04
N GLU A 192 -12.88 -5.06 -19.79
CA GLU A 192 -11.41 -5.00 -19.64
C GLU A 192 -10.85 -3.60 -19.89
N PRO A 193 -11.10 -2.95 -21.04
CA PRO A 193 -10.56 -1.62 -21.29
C PRO A 193 -11.21 -0.56 -20.38
N ALA A 194 -12.49 -0.68 -20.04
CA ALA A 194 -13.12 0.24 -19.08
C ALA A 194 -12.45 0.19 -17.69
N LEU A 195 -12.16 -1.01 -17.16
CA LEU A 195 -11.40 -1.16 -15.92
C LEU A 195 -9.97 -0.60 -16.04
N ARG A 196 -9.34 -0.76 -17.21
CA ARG A 196 -8.00 -0.24 -17.48
C ARG A 196 -7.97 1.28 -17.51
N VAL A 197 -8.97 1.93 -18.14
CA VAL A 197 -9.18 3.37 -18.11
C VAL A 197 -9.33 3.85 -16.67
N ILE A 198 -10.24 3.26 -15.89
CA ILE A 198 -10.46 3.66 -14.48
C ILE A 198 -9.15 3.55 -13.68
N ALA A 199 -8.45 2.42 -13.77
CA ALA A 199 -7.20 2.23 -13.04
C ALA A 199 -6.10 3.21 -13.47
N ALA A 200 -5.96 3.48 -14.77
CA ALA A 200 -4.97 4.42 -15.29
C ALA A 200 -5.24 5.86 -14.83
N SER A 201 -6.50 6.30 -14.86
CA SER A 201 -6.93 7.64 -14.43
C SER A 201 -6.59 7.94 -12.97
N LEU A 202 -6.72 6.92 -12.10
CA LEU A 202 -6.57 7.06 -10.66
C LEU A 202 -5.13 6.85 -10.19
N ARG A 203 -4.34 6.06 -10.91
CA ARG A 203 -3.01 5.66 -10.46
C ARG A 203 -2.08 6.87 -10.36
N ASN A 204 -1.51 7.09 -9.18
CA ASN A 204 -0.62 8.21 -8.87
C ASN A 204 -1.24 9.58 -9.22
N ASN A 205 -2.57 9.70 -9.12
CA ASN A 205 -3.31 10.92 -9.43
C ASN A 205 -4.21 11.31 -8.26
N GLY A 206 -3.65 12.01 -7.27
CA GLY A 206 -4.36 12.39 -6.04
C GLY A 206 -5.60 13.23 -6.29
N VAL A 207 -5.60 14.09 -7.31
CA VAL A 207 -6.78 14.91 -7.66
C VAL A 207 -7.90 14.04 -8.23
N ALA A 208 -7.58 13.09 -9.11
CA ALA A 208 -8.56 12.15 -9.64
C ALA A 208 -9.12 11.23 -8.55
N GLN A 209 -8.27 10.75 -7.64
CA GLN A 209 -8.67 9.96 -6.48
C GLN A 209 -9.61 10.75 -5.56
N ALA A 210 -9.22 11.98 -5.17
CA ALA A 210 -10.03 12.85 -4.33
C ALA A 210 -11.37 13.22 -4.99
N THR A 211 -11.39 13.44 -6.31
CA THR A 211 -12.62 13.73 -7.06
C THR A 211 -13.59 12.53 -7.04
N LEU A 212 -13.07 11.30 -7.20
CA LEU A 212 -13.89 10.09 -7.17
C LEU A 212 -14.40 9.76 -5.75
N LEU A 213 -13.51 9.85 -4.77
CA LEU A 213 -13.75 9.37 -3.40
C LEU A 213 -14.37 10.43 -2.49
N GLY A 214 -14.17 11.71 -2.77
CA GLY A 214 -14.54 12.82 -1.91
C GLY A 214 -13.55 13.05 -0.76
N ASP A 215 -13.93 13.96 0.15
CA ASP A 215 -13.10 14.36 1.29
C ASP A 215 -13.24 13.43 2.51
N THR A 216 -14.35 12.69 2.60
CA THR A 216 -14.68 11.85 3.76
C THR A 216 -15.32 10.53 3.34
N VAL A 217 -15.36 9.58 4.27
CA VAL A 217 -16.10 8.33 4.08
C VAL A 217 -17.59 8.62 3.94
N SER A 218 -18.22 8.00 2.93
CA SER A 218 -19.62 8.22 2.58
C SER A 218 -20.28 6.92 2.10
N THR A 219 -21.61 6.84 2.17
CA THR A 219 -22.33 5.66 1.66
C THR A 219 -21.99 5.35 0.21
N LYS A 220 -21.69 6.36 -0.61
CA LYS A 220 -21.35 6.18 -2.04
C LYS A 220 -19.99 5.53 -2.22
N ASN A 221 -18.93 6.07 -1.61
CA ASN A 221 -17.58 5.51 -1.76
C ASN A 221 -17.47 4.13 -1.06
N THR A 222 -18.14 3.94 0.08
CA THR A 222 -18.25 2.64 0.75
C THR A 222 -18.95 1.61 -0.11
N ALA A 223 -20.07 1.95 -0.76
CA ALA A 223 -20.76 1.04 -1.66
C ALA A 223 -19.90 0.66 -2.87
N LEU A 224 -19.17 1.63 -3.45
CA LEU A 224 -18.27 1.39 -4.57
C LEU A 224 -17.15 0.40 -4.21
N VAL A 225 -16.42 0.65 -3.13
CA VAL A 225 -15.31 -0.23 -2.72
C VAL A 225 -15.82 -1.61 -2.30
N GLN A 226 -16.96 -1.68 -1.61
CA GLN A 226 -17.58 -2.95 -1.24
C GLN A 226 -18.03 -3.75 -2.47
N LYS A 227 -18.60 -3.09 -3.48
CA LYS A 227 -18.99 -3.73 -4.75
C LYS A 227 -17.77 -4.18 -5.54
N LEU A 228 -16.69 -3.40 -5.53
CA LEU A 228 -15.41 -3.78 -6.14
C LEU A 228 -14.85 -5.06 -5.52
N LEU A 229 -14.80 -5.14 -4.19
CA LEU A 229 -14.35 -6.34 -3.48
C LEU A 229 -15.22 -7.57 -3.79
N GLN A 230 -16.54 -7.42 -3.74
CA GLN A 230 -17.47 -8.50 -4.11
C GLN A 230 -17.22 -8.98 -5.54
N THR A 231 -17.01 -8.06 -6.47
CA THR A 231 -16.76 -8.38 -7.88
C THR A 231 -15.42 -9.10 -8.03
N ILE A 232 -14.36 -8.70 -7.32
CA ILE A 232 -13.06 -9.42 -7.30
C ILE A 232 -13.25 -10.87 -6.84
N THR A 233 -14.07 -11.09 -5.80
CA THR A 233 -14.35 -12.43 -5.26
C THR A 233 -15.14 -13.31 -6.22
N THR A 234 -16.11 -12.76 -6.95
CA THR A 234 -16.98 -13.55 -7.84
C THR A 234 -16.50 -13.65 -9.29
N GLU A 235 -15.53 -12.81 -9.69
CA GLU A 235 -14.98 -12.80 -11.04
C GLU A 235 -14.21 -14.09 -11.34
N LYS A 236 -14.53 -14.71 -12.48
CA LYS A 236 -13.94 -15.97 -12.94
C LYS A 236 -12.84 -15.73 -13.97
N ASP A 237 -12.95 -14.65 -14.74
CA ASP A 237 -11.92 -14.27 -15.69
C ASP A 237 -10.74 -13.64 -14.94
N ALA A 238 -9.59 -14.28 -15.08
CA ALA A 238 -8.43 -13.90 -14.29
C ALA A 238 -7.79 -12.57 -14.74
N ILE A 239 -8.00 -12.17 -16.00
CA ILE A 239 -7.55 -10.86 -16.50
C ILE A 239 -8.45 -9.78 -15.91
N LEU A 240 -9.78 -9.95 -15.96
CA LEU A 240 -10.71 -9.00 -15.33
C LEU A 240 -10.47 -8.91 -13.81
N GLN A 241 -10.23 -10.03 -13.13
CA GLN A 241 -9.88 -10.05 -11.71
C GLN A 241 -8.60 -9.24 -11.44
N LYS A 242 -7.57 -9.37 -12.28
CA LYS A 242 -6.35 -8.56 -12.18
C LYS A 242 -6.60 -7.08 -12.43
N ARG A 243 -7.50 -6.72 -13.36
CA ARG A 243 -7.87 -5.32 -13.62
C ARG A 243 -8.65 -4.70 -12.47
N LEU A 244 -9.59 -5.43 -11.87
CA LEU A 244 -10.31 -5.01 -10.67
C LEU A 244 -9.36 -4.77 -9.49
N LEU A 245 -8.37 -5.66 -9.28
CA LEU A 245 -7.29 -5.44 -8.29
C LEU A 245 -6.41 -4.22 -8.64
N GLY A 246 -6.27 -3.90 -9.93
CA GLY A 246 -5.63 -2.67 -10.40
C GLY A 246 -6.38 -1.42 -9.94
N VAL A 247 -7.69 -1.39 -10.12
CA VAL A 247 -8.58 -0.31 -9.65
C VAL A 247 -8.52 -0.19 -8.12
N LEU A 248 -8.63 -1.32 -7.40
CA LEU A 248 -8.56 -1.32 -5.93
C LEU A 248 -7.24 -0.73 -5.44
N SER A 249 -6.11 -1.18 -6.00
CA SER A 249 -4.80 -0.63 -5.63
C SER A 249 -4.68 0.87 -5.92
N ALA A 250 -5.26 1.38 -7.01
CA ALA A 250 -5.25 2.81 -7.30
C ALA A 250 -6.11 3.61 -6.31
N ILE A 251 -7.26 3.07 -5.87
CA ILE A 251 -8.09 3.67 -4.82
C ILE A 251 -7.35 3.71 -3.49
N LEU A 252 -6.61 2.65 -3.14
CA LEU A 252 -5.88 2.55 -1.87
C LEU A 252 -4.62 3.42 -1.77
N GLN A 253 -4.25 4.12 -2.84
CA GLN A 253 -3.23 5.17 -2.76
C GLN A 253 -3.76 6.44 -2.08
N ASP A 254 -5.08 6.57 -1.92
CA ASP A 254 -5.74 7.70 -1.27
C ASP A 254 -6.16 7.38 0.16
N GLN A 255 -6.00 8.34 1.07
CA GLN A 255 -6.31 8.16 2.50
C GLN A 255 -7.79 7.85 2.77
N VAL A 256 -8.74 8.50 2.09
CA VAL A 256 -10.17 8.18 2.22
C VAL A 256 -10.44 6.80 1.64
N GLY A 257 -9.79 6.44 0.53
CA GLY A 257 -9.82 5.08 -0.02
C GLY A 257 -9.43 4.02 1.02
N VAL A 258 -8.33 4.24 1.74
CA VAL A 258 -7.86 3.37 2.84
C VAL A 258 -8.86 3.38 4.01
N GLN A 259 -9.40 4.53 4.41
CA GLN A 259 -10.40 4.61 5.48
C GLN A 259 -11.66 3.81 5.15
N VAL A 260 -12.21 4.01 3.94
CA VAL A 260 -13.37 3.25 3.44
C VAL A 260 -13.07 1.75 3.45
N PHE A 261 -11.91 1.36 2.93
CA PHE A 261 -11.50 -0.04 2.88
C PHE A 261 -11.40 -0.66 4.27
N ASN A 262 -10.87 0.08 5.25
CA ASN A 262 -10.77 -0.39 6.63
C ASN A 262 -12.15 -0.49 7.30
N GLU A 263 -13.04 0.48 7.10
CA GLU A 263 -14.40 0.47 7.66
C GLU A 263 -15.21 -0.78 7.24
N ILE A 264 -15.00 -1.26 6.01
CA ILE A 264 -15.65 -2.47 5.51
C ILE A 264 -14.86 -3.76 5.82
N SER A 265 -13.81 -3.71 6.64
CA SER A 265 -12.93 -4.86 6.90
C SER A 265 -12.32 -5.43 5.60
N GLY A 266 -11.93 -4.55 4.67
CA GLY A 266 -11.45 -4.89 3.34
C GLY A 266 -10.23 -5.82 3.36
N THR A 267 -9.33 -5.65 4.32
CA THR A 267 -8.17 -6.54 4.51
C THR A 267 -8.62 -7.98 4.75
N ASP A 268 -9.58 -8.21 5.65
CA ASP A 268 -10.07 -9.55 5.96
C ASP A 268 -10.85 -10.15 4.78
N GLN A 269 -11.61 -9.34 4.04
CA GLN A 269 -12.28 -9.77 2.80
C GLN A 269 -11.26 -10.20 1.74
N LEU A 270 -10.17 -9.43 1.55
CA LEU A 270 -9.14 -9.72 0.56
C LEU A 270 -8.32 -10.96 0.95
N LEU A 271 -7.97 -11.10 2.23
CA LEU A 271 -7.33 -12.29 2.78
C LEU A 271 -8.20 -13.54 2.62
N SER A 272 -9.50 -13.44 2.92
CA SER A 272 -10.45 -14.54 2.76
C SER A 272 -10.60 -14.95 1.28
N THR A 273 -10.48 -13.99 0.37
CA THR A 273 -10.61 -14.20 -1.08
C THR A 273 -9.32 -14.72 -1.71
N TYR A 274 -8.14 -14.40 -1.16
CA TYR A 274 -6.82 -14.73 -1.74
C TYR A 274 -6.66 -16.17 -2.27
N PRO A 275 -7.10 -17.23 -1.56
CA PRO A 275 -6.95 -18.60 -2.05
C PRO A 275 -7.79 -18.90 -3.29
N LEU A 276 -8.82 -18.09 -3.56
CA LEU A 276 -9.72 -18.19 -4.70
C LEU A 276 -9.25 -17.36 -5.91
N ILE A 277 -8.36 -16.38 -5.68
CA ILE A 277 -7.76 -15.56 -6.72
C ILE A 277 -6.89 -16.42 -7.65
N ALA A 278 -6.95 -16.12 -8.95
CA ALA A 278 -6.13 -16.78 -9.96
C ALA A 278 -4.63 -16.59 -9.68
N LEU A 279 -3.83 -17.63 -9.93
CA LEU A 279 -2.40 -17.65 -9.55
C LEU A 279 -1.61 -16.44 -10.05
N HIS A 280 -1.85 -15.97 -11.28
CA HIS A 280 -1.15 -14.82 -11.86
C HIS A 280 -1.68 -13.45 -11.40
N ALA A 281 -2.80 -13.43 -10.68
CA ALA A 281 -3.37 -12.24 -10.04
C ALA A 281 -2.99 -12.14 -8.55
N GLN A 282 -2.62 -13.26 -7.91
CA GLN A 282 -2.19 -13.31 -6.50
C GLN A 282 -1.05 -12.34 -6.14
N PRO A 283 0.01 -12.15 -6.97
CA PRO A 283 1.06 -11.19 -6.64
C PRO A 283 0.54 -9.76 -6.44
N ARG A 284 -0.55 -9.38 -7.12
CA ARG A 284 -1.17 -8.06 -6.95
C ARG A 284 -1.85 -7.93 -5.58
N VAL A 285 -2.44 -9.01 -5.07
CA VAL A 285 -3.02 -9.04 -3.73
C VAL A 285 -1.93 -8.94 -2.67
N VAL A 286 -0.83 -9.68 -2.84
CA VAL A 286 0.33 -9.61 -1.93
C VAL A 286 0.85 -8.18 -1.87
N GLN A 287 1.10 -7.56 -3.03
CA GLN A 287 1.54 -6.17 -3.09
C GLN A 287 0.60 -5.21 -2.34
N ILE A 288 -0.72 -5.29 -2.60
CA ILE A 288 -1.71 -4.44 -1.92
C ILE A 288 -1.64 -4.62 -0.40
N LEU A 289 -1.55 -5.86 0.07
CA LEU A 289 -1.51 -6.16 1.51
C LEU A 289 -0.18 -5.74 2.15
N GLU A 290 0.94 -5.86 1.44
CA GLU A 290 2.26 -5.38 1.90
C GLU A 290 2.26 -3.85 2.00
N ASP A 291 1.74 -3.16 0.98
CA ASP A 291 1.63 -1.70 0.97
C ASP A 291 0.78 -1.21 2.17
N LEU A 292 -0.33 -1.92 2.49
CA LEU A 292 -1.19 -1.60 3.64
C LEU A 292 -0.56 -1.90 5.01
N GLU A 293 0.28 -2.92 5.14
CA GLU A 293 0.96 -3.23 6.40
C GLU A 293 2.22 -2.36 6.60
N ALA A 294 2.86 -1.89 5.53
CA ALA A 294 4.03 -1.01 5.59
C ALA A 294 3.73 0.34 6.27
N ASP A 295 2.50 0.84 6.13
CA ASP A 295 2.05 2.06 6.82
C ASP A 295 1.87 1.87 8.34
N GLY A 296 1.83 0.61 8.83
CA GLY A 296 1.59 0.26 10.23
C GLY A 296 2.85 -0.11 11.04
N GLU A 297 3.93 -0.56 10.38
CA GLU A 297 5.15 -1.00 11.04
C GLU A 297 6.31 -0.06 10.65
N LYS A 298 6.72 0.83 11.56
CA LYS A 298 8.08 1.38 11.51
C LYS A 298 9.01 0.19 11.40
N ALA A 299 9.89 0.21 10.41
CA ALA A 299 10.90 -0.80 10.12
C ALA A 299 11.69 -1.22 11.38
N GLU A 300 11.14 -2.16 12.16
CA GLU A 300 11.86 -2.94 13.14
C GLU A 300 12.26 -4.25 12.45
N ASP A 301 13.57 -4.39 12.23
CA ASP A 301 14.25 -5.63 11.84
C ASP A 301 13.87 -6.25 10.47
N HIS A 302 14.23 -5.56 9.38
CA HIS A 302 14.41 -6.19 8.07
C HIS A 302 15.50 -7.30 8.04
N GLU A 303 16.28 -7.49 9.12
CA GLU A 303 17.43 -8.39 9.14
C GLU A 303 17.14 -9.86 9.49
N LYS A 304 15.90 -10.25 9.82
CA LYS A 304 15.59 -11.67 10.11
C LYS A 304 14.25 -12.11 9.55
N ARG A 305 14.11 -12.19 8.21
CA ARG A 305 13.05 -13.01 7.62
C ARG A 305 13.35 -14.48 7.88
N GLU A 306 12.82 -15.01 8.98
CA GLU A 306 12.88 -16.44 9.35
C GLU A 306 11.97 -17.33 8.46
N TYR A 307 11.24 -16.72 7.52
CA TYR A 307 10.20 -17.37 6.73
C TYR A 307 10.47 -17.24 5.22
N PRO A 308 10.08 -18.25 4.40
CA PRO A 308 10.11 -18.16 2.95
C PRO A 308 9.38 -16.93 2.42
N GLU A 309 9.79 -16.39 1.27
CA GLU A 309 9.13 -15.23 0.62
C GLU A 309 7.63 -15.47 0.37
N ASP A 310 7.21 -16.73 0.18
CA ASP A 310 5.82 -17.12 -0.10
C ASP A 310 4.89 -17.20 1.14
N ASP A 311 5.38 -16.93 2.35
CA ASP A 311 4.63 -17.10 3.61
C ASP A 311 3.92 -15.82 4.10
N PHE A 312 4.00 -14.69 3.39
CA PHE A 312 3.40 -13.42 3.83
C PHE A 312 1.88 -13.53 4.13
N VAL A 313 1.08 -13.97 3.15
CA VAL A 313 -0.38 -14.07 3.31
C VAL A 313 -0.78 -15.10 4.38
N PRO A 314 -0.22 -16.33 4.42
CA PRO A 314 -0.45 -17.26 5.51
C PRO A 314 -0.14 -16.71 6.91
N ARG A 315 0.94 -15.94 7.06
CA ARG A 315 1.28 -15.30 8.35
C ARG A 315 0.26 -14.23 8.71
N LEU A 316 -0.13 -13.39 7.75
CA LEU A 316 -1.11 -12.34 7.98
C LEU A 316 -2.49 -12.91 8.33
N LEU A 317 -2.94 -13.98 7.64
CA LEU A 317 -4.14 -14.74 7.99
C LEU A 317 -4.11 -15.24 9.44
N GLN A 318 -2.98 -15.82 9.88
CA GLN A 318 -2.82 -16.28 11.26
C GLN A 318 -2.87 -15.11 12.25
N LYS A 319 -2.15 -14.01 11.99
CA LYS A 319 -2.17 -12.77 12.81
C LYS A 319 -3.59 -12.24 12.98
N ARG A 320 -4.37 -12.17 11.89
CA ARG A 320 -5.77 -11.70 11.90
C ARG A 320 -6.69 -12.66 12.65
N LEU A 321 -6.57 -13.98 12.43
CA LEU A 321 -7.38 -14.99 13.12
C LEU A 321 -7.31 -14.88 14.64
N LEU A 322 -6.13 -14.62 15.20
CA LEU A 322 -5.93 -14.45 16.64
C LEU A 322 -6.73 -13.29 17.25
N GLN A 323 -7.18 -12.35 16.41
CA GLN A 323 -7.96 -11.18 16.80
C GLN A 323 -9.48 -11.38 16.60
N THR A 324 -9.89 -12.54 16.09
CA THR A 324 -11.30 -12.87 15.77
C THR A 324 -11.83 -14.00 16.64
N LYS A 325 -13.16 -14.21 16.60
CA LYS A 325 -13.79 -15.41 17.17
C LYS A 325 -14.03 -16.43 16.05
N ALA A 326 -13.70 -17.69 16.31
CA ALA A 326 -13.83 -18.74 15.31
C ALA A 326 -15.27 -18.95 14.81
N ASP A 327 -16.30 -18.60 15.59
CA ASP A 327 -17.71 -18.78 15.24
C ASP A 327 -18.38 -17.54 14.61
N ASP A 328 -17.70 -16.40 14.58
CA ASP A 328 -18.17 -15.23 13.83
C ASP A 328 -17.89 -15.38 12.32
N ALA A 329 -18.49 -14.51 11.51
CA ALA A 329 -18.42 -14.63 10.05
C ALA A 329 -16.98 -14.44 9.52
N THR A 330 -16.24 -13.49 10.10
CA THR A 330 -14.87 -13.15 9.70
C THR A 330 -13.89 -14.25 10.08
N GLY A 331 -13.93 -14.74 11.32
CA GLY A 331 -13.10 -15.85 11.78
C GLY A 331 -13.35 -17.12 10.98
N LYS A 332 -14.61 -17.41 10.61
CA LYS A 332 -14.95 -18.50 9.69
C LYS A 332 -14.31 -18.34 8.32
N SER A 333 -14.42 -17.17 7.70
CA SER A 333 -13.90 -16.94 6.34
C SER A 333 -12.37 -16.97 6.30
N LEU A 334 -11.70 -16.34 7.28
CA LEU A 334 -10.24 -16.35 7.39
C LEU A 334 -9.71 -17.77 7.67
N LEU A 335 -10.39 -18.53 8.53
CA LEU A 335 -9.98 -19.90 8.85
C LEU A 335 -10.12 -20.81 7.62
N GLU A 336 -11.24 -20.69 6.89
CA GLU A 336 -11.44 -21.42 5.65
C GLU A 336 -10.35 -21.08 4.63
N ALA A 337 -10.02 -19.79 4.48
CA ALA A 337 -8.97 -19.36 3.58
C ALA A 337 -7.61 -19.96 3.93
N LEU A 338 -7.24 -19.98 5.21
CA LEU A 338 -5.99 -20.59 5.67
C LEU A 338 -5.98 -22.11 5.46
N VAL A 339 -7.10 -22.80 5.69
CA VAL A 339 -7.25 -24.24 5.41
C VAL A 339 -7.09 -24.53 3.92
N LEU A 340 -7.70 -23.73 3.04
CA LEU A 340 -7.54 -23.86 1.59
C LEU A 340 -6.08 -23.69 1.16
N LEU A 341 -5.35 -22.72 1.71
CA LEU A 341 -3.93 -22.56 1.44
C LEU A 341 -3.11 -23.75 1.93
N LYS A 342 -3.37 -24.26 3.13
CA LYS A 342 -2.69 -25.44 3.67
C LYS A 342 -2.93 -26.70 2.82
N ASN A 343 -4.13 -26.84 2.28
CA ASN A 343 -4.45 -27.95 1.37
C ASN A 343 -3.72 -27.83 0.02
N LYS A 344 -3.51 -26.60 -0.48
CA LYS A 344 -2.72 -26.34 -1.70
C LYS A 344 -1.21 -26.48 -1.47
N ASN A 345 -0.73 -26.10 -0.28
CA ASN A 345 0.67 -26.17 0.11
C ASN A 345 0.80 -26.90 1.46
N THR A 346 1.10 -28.20 1.40
CA THR A 346 1.29 -29.03 2.60
C THR A 346 2.48 -28.58 3.45
N GLY A 347 3.41 -27.79 2.89
CA GLY A 347 4.56 -27.22 3.61
C GLY A 347 4.23 -26.05 4.52
N LEU A 348 3.06 -25.40 4.35
CA LEU A 348 2.63 -24.25 5.16
C LEU A 348 2.55 -24.62 6.64
N LYS A 349 3.28 -23.89 7.50
CA LYS A 349 3.32 -24.18 8.95
C LYS A 349 2.31 -23.33 9.72
N ALA A 350 1.65 -23.97 10.69
CA ALA A 350 0.87 -23.27 11.70
C ALA A 350 1.78 -22.80 12.83
N SER A 351 1.52 -21.59 13.33
CA SER A 351 2.18 -21.07 14.53
C SER A 351 1.66 -21.76 15.80
N SER A 352 2.45 -21.71 16.87
CA SER A 352 2.02 -22.21 18.19
C SER A 352 0.77 -21.50 18.68
N GLU A 353 0.68 -20.19 18.44
CA GLU A 353 -0.42 -19.33 18.82
C GLU A 353 -1.71 -19.75 18.11
N LEU A 354 -1.65 -20.04 16.80
CA LEU A 354 -2.80 -20.54 16.05
C LEU A 354 -3.30 -21.87 16.64
N LEU A 355 -2.40 -22.82 16.92
CA LEU A 355 -2.80 -24.13 17.46
C LEU A 355 -3.44 -24.02 18.84
N ASN A 356 -2.95 -23.09 19.68
CA ASN A 356 -3.54 -22.78 20.99
C ASN A 356 -4.88 -22.06 20.86
N TRP A 357 -4.99 -21.14 19.90
CA TRP A 357 -6.23 -20.45 19.58
C TRP A 357 -7.30 -21.45 19.11
N LEU A 358 -6.99 -22.37 18.20
CA LEU A 358 -7.91 -23.41 17.74
C LEU A 358 -8.41 -24.30 18.89
N SER A 359 -7.52 -24.69 19.82
CA SER A 359 -7.91 -25.43 21.02
C SER A 359 -8.85 -24.65 21.93
N SER A 360 -8.57 -23.36 22.12
CA SER A 360 -9.36 -22.51 23.02
C SER A 360 -10.74 -22.24 22.42
N GLU A 361 -10.79 -21.95 21.13
CA GLU A 361 -12.02 -21.69 20.41
C GLU A 361 -12.89 -22.96 20.27
N ALA A 362 -12.29 -24.13 20.05
CA ALA A 362 -13.02 -25.40 20.05
C ALA A 362 -13.82 -25.61 21.36
N LYS A 363 -13.24 -25.24 22.50
CA LYS A 363 -13.93 -25.32 23.80
C LYS A 363 -14.96 -24.23 24.03
N ARG A 364 -14.73 -23.04 23.45
CA ARG A 364 -15.60 -21.88 23.60
C ARG A 364 -16.88 -21.98 22.77
N VAL A 365 -16.79 -22.53 21.55
CA VAL A 365 -17.93 -22.55 20.62
C VAL A 365 -19.00 -23.54 21.08
N ALA A 366 -20.23 -23.05 21.26
CA ALA A 366 -21.37 -23.85 21.72
C ALA A 366 -21.88 -24.86 20.67
N ASN A 367 -21.74 -24.55 19.37
CA ASN A 367 -22.13 -25.48 18.31
C ASN A 367 -21.15 -26.65 18.27
N LYS A 368 -21.61 -27.84 18.69
CA LYS A 368 -20.78 -29.04 18.80
C LYS A 368 -20.19 -29.51 17.47
N ASP A 369 -20.94 -29.39 16.37
CA ASP A 369 -20.44 -29.80 15.05
C ASP A 369 -19.31 -28.89 14.59
N TYR A 370 -19.45 -27.58 14.82
CA TYR A 370 -18.41 -26.62 14.49
C TYR A 370 -17.21 -26.72 15.43
N SER A 371 -17.43 -26.94 16.73
CA SER A 371 -16.37 -27.23 17.71
C SER A 371 -15.56 -28.47 17.28
N ALA A 372 -16.22 -29.58 16.92
CA ALA A 372 -15.56 -30.77 16.41
C ALA A 372 -14.75 -30.50 15.13
N ARG A 373 -15.26 -29.63 14.24
CA ARG A 373 -14.53 -29.16 13.06
C ARG A 373 -13.24 -28.40 13.43
N LEU A 374 -13.26 -27.54 14.44
CA LEU A 374 -12.06 -26.82 14.91
C LEU A 374 -11.00 -27.78 15.47
N VAL A 375 -11.42 -28.80 16.23
CA VAL A 375 -10.53 -29.89 16.69
C VAL A 375 -9.92 -30.62 15.49
N GLU A 376 -10.74 -30.95 14.49
CA GLU A 376 -10.26 -31.59 13.27
C GLU A 376 -9.23 -30.72 12.53
N ILE A 377 -9.51 -29.44 12.33
CA ILE A 377 -8.60 -28.50 11.67
C ILE A 377 -7.27 -28.44 12.44
N ARG A 378 -7.32 -28.30 13.77
CA ARG A 378 -6.12 -28.25 14.62
C ARG A 378 -5.21 -29.45 14.43
N HIS A 379 -5.76 -30.66 14.39
CA HIS A 379 -4.96 -31.88 14.44
C HIS A 379 -4.71 -32.52 13.08
N ARG A 380 -5.69 -32.50 12.16
CA ARG A 380 -5.57 -33.13 10.84
C ARG A 380 -5.01 -32.19 9.79
N VAL A 381 -5.39 -30.91 9.83
CA VAL A 381 -4.94 -29.93 8.83
C VAL A 381 -3.60 -29.33 9.22
N PHE A 382 -3.48 -28.84 10.46
CA PHE A 382 -2.29 -28.10 10.90
C PHE A 382 -1.37 -28.87 11.85
N GLY A 383 -1.87 -29.91 12.51
CA GLY A 383 -1.17 -30.62 13.59
C GLY A 383 -0.81 -32.06 13.25
N ASN A 384 -0.64 -32.87 14.31
CA ASN A 384 -0.40 -34.31 14.18
C ASN A 384 -1.74 -35.08 14.17
N PRO A 385 -2.08 -35.81 13.09
CA PRO A 385 -3.31 -36.58 12.99
C PRO A 385 -3.49 -37.61 14.13
N MET A 386 -2.39 -38.13 14.70
CA MET A 386 -2.45 -39.07 15.82
C MET A 386 -2.94 -38.43 17.12
N GLY A 387 -2.83 -37.10 17.26
CA GLY A 387 -3.34 -36.36 18.41
C GLY A 387 -4.87 -36.33 18.51
N MET A 388 -5.59 -36.59 17.40
CA MET A 388 -7.05 -36.63 17.36
C MET A 388 -7.64 -37.64 18.35
N ARG A 389 -7.01 -38.81 18.47
CA ARG A 389 -7.51 -39.90 19.33
C ARG A 389 -7.58 -39.50 20.80
N LYS A 390 -6.73 -38.57 21.24
CA LYS A 390 -6.73 -38.05 22.61
C LYS A 390 -7.72 -36.90 22.78
N ALA A 391 -7.80 -36.00 21.80
CA ALA A 391 -8.70 -34.83 21.87
C ALA A 391 -10.18 -35.23 21.98
N PHE A 392 -10.65 -36.20 21.19
CA PHE A 392 -12.04 -36.69 21.29
C PHE A 392 -12.36 -37.39 22.61
N ALA A 393 -11.35 -37.89 23.33
CA ALA A 393 -11.53 -38.55 24.63
C ALA A 393 -11.57 -37.54 25.79
N ASP A 394 -10.98 -36.35 25.62
CA ASP A 394 -10.89 -35.30 26.64
C ASP A 394 -11.97 -34.20 26.49
N GLU A 395 -12.64 -34.09 25.32
CA GLU A 395 -13.55 -32.97 24.97
C GLU A 395 -15.02 -33.38 24.69
N LEU A 396 -15.37 -34.67 24.83
CA LEU A 396 -16.74 -35.20 24.88
C LEU A 396 -17.05 -35.72 26.28
#